data_AF-A0A8T4RKJ3-F1
#
_entry.id   AF-A0A8T4RKJ3-F1
#
_cell.length_a   1.000
_cell.length_b   1.000
_cell.length_c   1.000
_cell.angle_alpha   90.00
_cell.angle_beta   90.00
_cell.angle_gamma   90.00
#
_symmetry.space_group_name_H-M   'P 1'
#
loop_
_entity.id
_entity.type
_entity.pdbx_description
1 polymer ?
#
loop_
_entity_poly.entity_id
_entity_poly.type
_entity_poly.pdbx_seq_one_letter_code
_entity_poly.pdbx_strand_id
1 'polypeptide(L)'
;MTQKAIRSYVQHGLEQGYSLEHLKLELVKSGHKPSEIERALKEKETKKKIQHHQRFDKMLIGGVFFLMLALMFVLSMFSEQSLFNIFLGFLPTIISITLTIIIVETYKENHSFIWAIPLVFIALFYVMAPNYLIFANLDLPQITVMNVIISYLFIMVINFISPPQHPHLPPPTHVTEPQIIIKEVPKEVIREIIKEVPAKETVQTLEDKCKAINQVIGRVYRKRVGGTKAMREKINIPRAWYNAFSKDQIDFNLLKKLLERLSMLNKKEKEIWTTEHKALKKLKRNKEGNDRILTVLKTNDEDPIEKYVASAIAVCEKALK
;
A
#
# COMPACT_ATOMS: atom_id res chain seq x y z
N MET A 1 -32.21 7.35 4.83
CA MET A 1 -31.65 7.32 3.46
C MET A 1 -30.92 5.98 3.26
N THR A 2 -31.06 5.30 2.12
CA THR A 2 -30.38 4.01 1.90
C THR A 2 -28.87 4.23 1.70
N GLN A 3 -28.03 3.23 1.98
CA GLN A 3 -26.58 3.33 1.75
C GLN A 3 -26.21 3.69 0.29
N LYS A 4 -27.09 3.35 -0.66
CA LYS A 4 -26.95 3.72 -2.08
C LYS A 4 -27.05 5.23 -2.27
N ALA A 5 -27.95 5.91 -1.55
CA ALA A 5 -28.14 7.35 -1.62
C ALA A 5 -26.94 8.10 -1.03
N ILE A 6 -26.42 7.66 0.12
CA ILE A 6 -25.18 8.21 0.72
C ILE A 6 -24.02 8.13 -0.28
N ARG A 7 -23.86 6.98 -0.96
CA ARG A 7 -22.80 6.80 -1.96
C ARG A 7 -22.98 7.70 -3.18
N SER A 8 -24.20 7.84 -3.68
CA SER A 8 -24.51 8.68 -4.83
C SER A 8 -24.24 10.14 -4.51
N TYR A 9 -24.64 10.59 -3.32
CA TYR A 9 -24.40 11.94 -2.82
C TYR A 9 -22.89 12.24 -2.71
N VAL A 10 -22.12 11.36 -2.04
CA VAL A 10 -20.68 11.55 -1.92
C VAL A 10 -19.99 11.52 -3.29
N GLN A 11 -20.45 10.68 -4.21
CA GLN A 11 -19.89 10.64 -5.56
C GLN A 11 -20.11 11.95 -6.31
N HIS A 12 -21.34 12.45 -6.31
CA HIS A 12 -21.70 13.69 -7.00
C HIS A 12 -20.95 14.89 -6.40
N GLY A 13 -20.83 14.94 -5.07
CA GLY A 13 -20.04 15.97 -4.40
C GLY A 13 -18.54 15.92 -4.78
N LEU A 14 -17.96 14.73 -4.88
CA LEU A 14 -16.57 14.59 -5.33
C LEU A 14 -16.38 15.03 -6.79
N GLU A 15 -17.35 14.73 -7.68
CA GLU A 15 -17.35 15.16 -9.08
C GLU A 15 -17.48 16.68 -9.23
N GLN A 16 -18.16 17.34 -8.29
CA GLN A 16 -18.25 18.81 -8.20
C GLN A 16 -17.06 19.46 -7.47
N GLY A 17 -16.07 18.68 -7.02
CA GLY A 17 -14.85 19.19 -6.40
C GLY A 17 -14.91 19.40 -4.89
N TYR A 18 -15.97 18.96 -4.22
CA TYR A 18 -16.04 19.00 -2.75
C TYR A 18 -15.09 17.98 -2.11
N SER A 19 -14.52 18.32 -0.96
CA SER A 19 -13.66 17.38 -0.22
C SER A 19 -14.50 16.31 0.48
N LEU A 20 -13.92 15.11 0.62
CA LEU A 20 -14.59 13.99 1.30
C LEU A 20 -14.98 14.35 2.75
N GLU A 21 -14.13 15.10 3.45
CA GLU A 21 -14.39 15.57 4.81
C GLU A 21 -15.60 16.51 4.87
N HIS A 22 -15.72 17.43 3.91
CA HIS A 22 -16.88 18.32 3.80
C HIS A 22 -18.18 17.54 3.59
N LEU A 23 -18.16 16.56 2.69
CA LEU A 23 -19.33 15.72 2.39
C LEU A 23 -19.73 14.83 3.57
N LYS A 24 -18.74 14.30 4.32
CA LYS A 24 -19.02 13.58 5.58
C LYS A 24 -19.69 14.48 6.60
N LEU A 25 -19.18 15.71 6.76
CA LEU A 25 -19.70 16.68 7.71
C LEU A 25 -21.11 17.14 7.36
N GLU A 26 -21.41 17.31 6.07
CA GLU A 26 -22.76 17.64 5.59
C GLU A 26 -23.75 16.50 5.83
N LEU A 27 -23.36 15.25 5.56
CA LEU A 27 -24.19 14.08 5.86
C LEU A 27 -24.49 13.94 7.36
N VAL A 28 -23.52 14.23 8.23
CA VAL A 28 -23.73 14.26 9.69
C VAL A 28 -24.72 15.36 10.07
N LYS A 29 -24.59 16.56 9.48
CA LYS A 29 -25.56 17.66 9.69
C LYS A 29 -26.97 17.29 9.23
N SER A 30 -27.09 16.46 8.19
CA SER A 30 -28.38 15.93 7.73
C SER A 30 -28.92 14.77 8.59
N GLY A 31 -28.28 14.43 9.71
CA GLY A 31 -28.76 13.43 10.66
C GLY A 31 -28.23 12.01 10.44
N HIS A 32 -27.26 11.80 9.54
CA HIS A 32 -26.64 10.49 9.36
C HIS A 32 -25.61 10.17 10.45
N LYS A 33 -25.65 8.94 10.96
CA LYS A 33 -24.65 8.46 11.91
C LYS A 33 -23.28 8.32 11.22
N PRO A 34 -22.17 8.77 11.83
CA PRO A 34 -20.83 8.65 11.27
C PRO A 34 -20.46 7.22 10.82
N SER A 35 -20.88 6.21 11.60
CA SER A 35 -20.63 4.80 11.29
C SER A 35 -21.33 4.30 10.02
N GLU A 36 -22.53 4.82 9.71
CA GLU A 36 -23.26 4.48 8.48
C GLU A 36 -22.56 5.06 7.25
N ILE A 37 -22.04 6.28 7.38
CA ILE A 37 -21.27 6.97 6.34
C ILE A 37 -19.98 6.20 6.07
N GLU A 38 -19.22 5.85 7.11
CA GLU A 38 -18.00 5.06 6.97
C GLU A 38 -18.25 3.69 6.35
N ARG A 39 -19.32 2.98 6.75
CA ARG A 39 -19.67 1.68 6.17
C ARG A 39 -19.99 1.81 4.68
N ALA A 40 -20.74 2.85 4.29
CA ALA A 40 -21.08 3.12 2.90
C ALA A 40 -19.86 3.46 2.03
N LEU A 41 -18.86 4.16 2.60
CA LEU A 41 -17.62 4.53 1.92
C LEU A 41 -16.63 3.36 1.82
N LYS A 42 -16.42 2.61 2.91
CA LYS A 42 -15.56 1.41 2.93
C LYS A 42 -16.02 0.38 1.89
N GLU A 43 -17.33 0.16 1.75
CA GLU A 43 -17.85 -0.78 0.75
C GLU A 43 -17.54 -0.33 -0.69
N LYS A 44 -17.53 0.98 -0.95
CA LYS A 44 -17.19 1.54 -2.28
C LYS A 44 -15.71 1.39 -2.60
N GLU A 45 -14.83 1.66 -1.63
CA GLU A 45 -13.38 1.45 -1.80
C GLU A 45 -13.06 -0.02 -2.02
N THR A 46 -13.72 -0.90 -1.27
CA THR A 46 -13.58 -2.35 -1.42
C THR A 46 -14.06 -2.81 -2.80
N LYS A 47 -15.24 -2.36 -3.25
CA LYS A 47 -15.77 -2.66 -4.59
C LYS A 47 -14.90 -2.10 -5.72
N LYS A 48 -14.36 -0.87 -5.58
CA LYS A 48 -13.43 -0.28 -6.57
C LYS A 48 -12.13 -1.07 -6.66
N LYS A 49 -11.55 -1.48 -5.51
CA LYS A 49 -10.35 -2.32 -5.49
C LYS A 49 -10.61 -3.67 -6.15
N ILE A 50 -11.72 -4.34 -5.82
CA ILE A 50 -12.12 -5.61 -6.43
C ILE A 50 -12.32 -5.46 -7.96
N GLN A 51 -13.03 -4.42 -8.39
CA GLN A 51 -13.32 -4.19 -9.82
C GLN A 51 -12.06 -3.83 -10.62
N HIS A 52 -11.13 -3.07 -10.04
CA HIS A 52 -9.86 -2.75 -10.69
C HIS A 52 -8.98 -4.01 -10.80
N HIS A 53 -8.97 -4.87 -9.78
CA HIS A 53 -8.25 -6.14 -9.83
C HIS A 53 -8.81 -7.05 -10.93
N GLN A 54 -10.14 -7.24 -10.95
CA GLN A 54 -10.82 -8.04 -11.98
C GLN A 54 -10.59 -7.55 -13.42
N ARG A 55 -10.40 -6.24 -13.65
CA ARG A 55 -10.07 -5.71 -14.99
C ARG A 55 -8.64 -6.02 -15.40
N PHE A 56 -7.71 -5.94 -14.44
CA PHE A 56 -6.31 -6.25 -14.68
C PHE A 56 -6.14 -7.73 -15.03
N ASP A 57 -6.85 -8.62 -14.32
CA ASP A 57 -6.81 -10.06 -14.54
C ASP A 57 -7.26 -10.43 -15.97
N LYS A 58 -8.38 -9.87 -16.45
CA LYS A 58 -8.87 -10.13 -17.82
C LYS A 58 -7.90 -9.69 -18.92
N MET A 59 -7.25 -8.54 -18.73
CA MET A 59 -6.28 -8.02 -19.70
C MET A 59 -5.03 -8.89 -19.75
N LEU A 60 -4.55 -9.35 -18.59
CA LEU A 60 -3.42 -10.27 -18.48
C LEU A 60 -3.70 -11.58 -19.18
N ILE A 61 -4.86 -12.18 -18.94
CA ILE A 61 -5.28 -13.44 -19.59
C ILE A 61 -5.29 -13.26 -21.11
N GLY A 62 -5.95 -12.21 -21.61
CA GLY A 62 -5.99 -11.92 -23.04
C GLY A 62 -4.59 -11.71 -23.65
N GLY A 63 -3.71 -11.01 -22.93
CA GLY A 63 -2.33 -10.78 -23.35
C GLY A 63 -1.49 -12.06 -23.43
N VAL A 64 -1.62 -12.94 -22.43
CA VAL A 64 -0.93 -14.25 -22.40
C VAL A 64 -1.41 -15.13 -23.55
N PHE A 65 -2.72 -15.22 -23.79
CA PHE A 65 -3.27 -15.97 -24.91
C PHE A 65 -2.81 -15.43 -26.27
N PHE A 66 -2.81 -14.10 -26.44
CA PHE A 66 -2.33 -13.47 -27.67
C PHE A 66 -0.84 -13.75 -27.91
N LEU A 67 0.00 -13.63 -26.87
CA LEU A 67 1.43 -13.92 -26.96
C LEU A 67 1.70 -15.38 -27.32
N MET A 68 0.93 -16.32 -26.75
CA MET A 68 1.02 -17.74 -27.07
C MET A 68 0.64 -18.03 -28.53
N LEU A 69 -0.44 -17.42 -29.04
CA LEU A 69 -0.82 -17.55 -30.45
C LEU A 69 0.25 -16.99 -31.39
N ALA A 70 0.81 -15.82 -31.07
CA ALA A 70 1.90 -15.23 -31.82
C ALA A 70 3.14 -16.14 -31.83
N LEU A 71 3.47 -16.75 -30.68
CA LEU A 71 4.58 -17.71 -30.58
C LEU A 71 4.34 -18.96 -31.44
N MET A 72 3.13 -19.53 -31.43
CA MET A 72 2.79 -20.67 -32.28
C MET A 72 2.90 -20.34 -33.77
N PHE A 73 2.48 -19.13 -34.16
CA PHE A 73 2.63 -18.66 -35.54
C PHE A 73 4.10 -18.55 -35.94
N VAL A 74 4.95 -17.99 -35.06
CA VAL A 74 6.40 -17.90 -35.28
C VAL A 74 7.03 -19.29 -35.40
N LEU A 75 6.68 -20.22 -34.52
CA LEU A 75 7.17 -21.60 -34.60
C LEU A 75 6.71 -22.31 -35.88
N SER A 76 5.52 -21.99 -36.39
CA SER A 76 5.01 -22.51 -37.68
C SER A 76 5.83 -22.04 -38.85
N MET A 77 6.23 -20.77 -38.86
CA MET A 77 7.13 -20.25 -39.90
C MET A 77 8.52 -20.90 -39.86
N PHE A 78 9.05 -21.22 -38.67
CA PHE A 78 10.40 -21.77 -38.54
C PHE A 78 10.51 -23.28 -38.73
N SER A 79 9.45 -24.04 -38.45
CA SER A 79 9.50 -25.51 -38.48
C SER A 79 8.93 -26.12 -39.77
N GLU A 80 8.42 -25.30 -40.69
CA GLU A 80 7.69 -25.74 -41.89
C GLU A 80 6.50 -26.68 -41.60
N GLN A 81 6.06 -26.71 -40.33
CA GLN A 81 4.90 -27.48 -39.89
C GLN A 81 3.63 -26.64 -40.00
N SER A 82 2.52 -27.31 -40.32
CA SER A 82 1.21 -26.67 -40.30
C SER A 82 0.90 -26.11 -38.91
N LEU A 83 0.22 -24.96 -38.87
CA LEU A 83 -0.20 -24.34 -37.61
C LEU A 83 -1.05 -25.31 -36.75
N PHE A 84 -1.83 -26.18 -37.40
CA PHE A 84 -2.63 -27.21 -36.73
C PHE A 84 -1.77 -28.24 -36.00
N ASN A 85 -0.70 -28.72 -36.62
CA ASN A 85 0.24 -29.67 -36.01
C ASN A 85 0.94 -29.06 -34.78
N ILE A 86 1.35 -27.79 -34.89
CA ILE A 86 1.97 -27.06 -33.78
C ILE A 86 0.97 -26.84 -32.65
N PHE A 87 -0.26 -26.42 -32.99
CA PHE A 87 -1.31 -26.24 -32.01
C PHE A 87 -1.56 -27.55 -31.22
N LEU A 88 -1.66 -28.68 -31.93
CA LEU A 88 -1.79 -29.99 -31.30
C LEU A 88 -0.57 -30.37 -30.44
N GLY A 89 0.64 -30.09 -30.91
CA GLY A 89 1.87 -30.32 -30.15
C GLY A 89 1.98 -29.46 -28.89
N PHE A 90 1.36 -28.27 -28.87
CA PHE A 90 1.37 -27.34 -27.74
C PHE A 90 0.10 -27.41 -26.86
N LEU A 91 -0.82 -28.34 -27.14
CA LEU A 91 -2.02 -28.57 -26.31
C LEU A 91 -1.70 -28.71 -24.81
N PRO A 92 -0.64 -29.43 -24.37
CA PRO A 92 -0.33 -29.57 -22.95
C PRO A 92 0.02 -28.23 -22.30
N THR A 93 0.76 -27.38 -23.02
CA THR A 93 1.11 -26.03 -22.56
C THR A 93 -0.12 -25.13 -22.48
N ILE A 94 -1.01 -25.16 -23.48
CA ILE A 94 -2.27 -24.40 -23.46
C ILE A 94 -3.10 -24.76 -22.22
N ILE A 95 -3.28 -26.05 -21.98
CA ILE A 95 -4.06 -26.56 -20.84
C ILE A 95 -3.39 -26.18 -19.52
N SER A 96 -2.07 -26.37 -19.41
CA SER A 96 -1.30 -26.03 -18.22
C SER A 96 -1.37 -24.53 -17.87
N ILE A 97 -1.22 -23.66 -18.86
CA ILE A 97 -1.31 -22.20 -18.67
C ILE A 97 -2.73 -21.82 -18.26
N THR A 98 -3.75 -22.35 -18.94
CA THR A 98 -5.15 -22.08 -18.62
C THR A 98 -5.50 -22.50 -17.20
N LEU A 99 -5.07 -23.70 -16.79
CA LEU A 99 -5.30 -24.21 -15.44
C LEU A 99 -4.54 -23.38 -14.39
N THR A 100 -3.30 -22.98 -14.69
CA THR A 100 -2.53 -22.09 -13.83
C THR A 100 -3.25 -20.77 -13.59
N ILE A 101 -3.79 -20.14 -14.65
CA ILE A 101 -4.57 -18.91 -14.54
C ILE A 101 -5.79 -19.12 -13.64
N ILE A 102 -6.56 -20.18 -13.87
CA ILE A 102 -7.76 -20.50 -13.06
C ILE A 102 -7.39 -20.68 -11.59
N ILE A 103 -6.29 -21.38 -11.31
CA ILE A 103 -5.82 -21.63 -9.94
C ILE A 103 -5.35 -20.33 -9.29
N VAL A 104 -4.56 -19.51 -9.98
CA VAL A 104 -4.10 -18.21 -9.47
C VAL A 104 -5.28 -17.29 -9.16
N GLU A 105 -6.33 -17.31 -9.98
CA GLU A 105 -7.54 -16.51 -9.78
C GLU A 105 -8.40 -17.04 -8.62
N THR A 106 -8.53 -18.37 -8.51
CA THR A 106 -9.43 -19.02 -7.54
C THR A 106 -8.80 -19.23 -6.17
N TYR A 107 -7.58 -19.76 -6.14
CA TYR A 107 -6.85 -20.16 -4.95
C TYR A 107 -5.70 -19.17 -4.72
N LYS A 108 -6.01 -18.14 -3.94
CA LYS A 108 -5.11 -17.03 -3.64
C LYS A 108 -3.98 -17.39 -2.67
N GLU A 109 -4.08 -18.54 -2.01
CA GLU A 109 -3.14 -18.95 -0.98
C GLU A 109 -2.45 -20.25 -1.39
N ASN A 110 -1.12 -20.20 -1.40
CA ASN A 110 -0.18 -21.30 -1.62
C ASN A 110 0.08 -21.72 -3.09
N HIS A 111 0.95 -21.00 -3.79
CA HIS A 111 1.26 -21.18 -5.22
C HIS A 111 2.28 -22.29 -5.54
N SER A 112 2.83 -23.00 -4.56
CA SER A 112 3.95 -23.93 -4.81
C SER A 112 3.59 -25.10 -5.73
N PHE A 113 2.34 -25.58 -5.71
CA PHE A 113 1.92 -26.70 -6.55
C PHE A 113 1.73 -26.33 -8.03
N ILE A 114 1.59 -25.04 -8.38
CA ILE A 114 1.44 -24.57 -9.76
C ILE A 114 2.65 -24.97 -10.62
N TRP A 115 3.84 -25.01 -10.01
CA TRP A 115 5.09 -25.37 -10.69
C TRP A 115 5.15 -26.82 -11.17
N ALA A 116 4.31 -27.71 -10.61
CA ALA A 116 4.24 -29.11 -11.02
C ALA A 116 3.28 -29.34 -12.20
N ILE A 117 2.33 -28.42 -12.43
CA ILE A 117 1.26 -28.58 -13.42
C ILE A 117 1.78 -28.83 -14.84
N PRO A 118 2.74 -28.06 -15.39
CA PRO A 118 3.24 -28.30 -16.73
C PRO A 118 3.86 -29.68 -16.89
N LEU A 119 4.64 -30.13 -15.91
CA LEU A 119 5.32 -31.41 -15.97
C LEU A 119 4.32 -32.57 -16.06
N VAL A 120 3.23 -32.49 -15.29
CA VAL A 120 2.17 -33.51 -15.33
C VAL A 120 1.54 -33.58 -16.71
N PHE A 121 1.11 -32.44 -17.28
CA PHE A 121 0.47 -32.43 -18.60
C PHE A 121 1.42 -32.83 -19.74
N ILE A 122 2.68 -32.40 -19.67
CA ILE A 122 3.70 -32.73 -20.67
C ILE A 122 4.06 -34.21 -20.59
N ALA A 123 4.21 -34.78 -19.39
CA ALA A 123 4.47 -36.21 -19.22
C ALA A 123 3.31 -37.06 -19.75
N LEU A 124 2.07 -36.69 -19.43
CA LEU A 124 0.88 -37.35 -19.97
C LEU A 124 0.84 -37.30 -21.49
N PHE A 125 1.13 -36.13 -22.08
CA PHE A 125 1.20 -35.98 -23.53
C PHE A 125 2.29 -36.83 -24.16
N TYR A 126 3.50 -36.84 -23.61
CA TYR A 126 4.61 -37.61 -24.14
C TYR A 126 4.33 -39.11 -24.15
N VAL A 127 3.66 -39.64 -23.12
CA VAL A 127 3.27 -41.06 -23.02
C VAL A 127 2.11 -41.39 -23.97
N MET A 128 1.14 -40.49 -24.10
CA MET A 128 -0.07 -40.75 -24.89
C MET A 128 0.12 -40.51 -26.39
N ALA A 129 0.88 -39.50 -26.79
CA ALA A 129 0.99 -39.04 -28.18
C ALA A 129 1.44 -40.12 -29.19
N PRO A 130 2.40 -41.02 -28.89
CA PRO A 130 2.81 -42.07 -29.83
C PRO A 130 1.68 -43.00 -30.28
N ASN A 131 0.61 -43.11 -29.49
CA ASN A 131 -0.51 -44.03 -29.78
C ASN A 131 -1.53 -43.47 -30.78
N TYR A 132 -1.40 -42.20 -31.22
CA TYR A 132 -2.37 -41.59 -32.13
C TYR A 132 -1.70 -41.11 -33.43
N LEU A 133 -2.28 -41.50 -34.57
CA LEU A 133 -1.77 -41.19 -35.92
C LEU A 133 -1.59 -39.69 -36.19
N ILE A 134 -2.40 -38.84 -35.56
CA ILE A 134 -2.32 -37.38 -35.72
C ILE A 134 -0.99 -36.78 -35.24
N PHE A 135 -0.25 -37.49 -34.39
CA PHE A 135 1.05 -37.05 -33.89
C PHE A 135 2.24 -37.74 -34.57
N ALA A 136 2.01 -38.63 -35.55
CA ALA A 136 3.07 -39.40 -36.20
C ALA A 136 4.09 -38.52 -36.95
N ASN A 137 3.67 -37.34 -37.40
CA ASN A 137 4.50 -36.39 -38.15
C ASN A 137 5.21 -35.36 -37.25
N LEU A 138 5.05 -35.47 -35.92
CA LEU A 138 5.67 -34.54 -34.97
C LEU A 138 6.98 -35.09 -34.43
N ASP A 139 8.00 -34.24 -34.35
CA ASP A 139 9.19 -34.53 -33.53
C ASP A 139 8.80 -34.40 -32.04
N LEU A 140 8.28 -35.51 -31.50
CA LEU A 140 7.78 -35.57 -30.12
C LEU A 140 8.85 -35.18 -29.09
N PRO A 141 10.12 -35.66 -29.16
CA PRO A 141 11.18 -35.19 -28.27
C PRO A 141 11.37 -33.67 -28.31
N GLN A 142 11.51 -33.07 -29.50
CA GLN A 142 11.75 -31.64 -29.62
C GLN A 142 10.56 -30.82 -29.10
N ILE A 143 9.33 -31.20 -29.46
CA ILE A 143 8.11 -30.53 -29.00
C ILE A 143 7.95 -30.64 -27.48
N THR A 144 8.31 -31.77 -26.89
CA THR A 144 8.27 -31.96 -25.43
C THR A 144 9.20 -30.99 -24.72
N VAL A 145 10.45 -30.86 -25.17
CA VAL A 145 11.41 -29.90 -24.61
C VAL A 145 10.90 -28.47 -24.76
N MET A 146 10.36 -28.12 -25.92
CA MET A 146 9.81 -26.78 -26.17
C MET A 146 8.61 -26.47 -25.26
N ASN A 147 7.71 -27.44 -25.04
CA ASN A 147 6.60 -27.29 -24.11
C ASN A 147 7.09 -27.04 -22.67
N VAL A 148 8.13 -27.74 -22.21
CA VAL A 148 8.69 -27.51 -20.87
C VAL A 148 9.21 -26.08 -20.74
N ILE A 149 10.05 -25.64 -21.69
CA ILE A 149 10.65 -24.30 -21.67
C ILE A 149 9.57 -23.21 -21.69
N ILE A 150 8.63 -23.32 -22.65
CA ILE A 150 7.62 -22.30 -22.87
C ILE A 150 6.63 -22.26 -21.69
N SER A 151 6.14 -23.40 -21.21
CA SER A 151 5.21 -23.45 -20.08
C SER A 151 5.80 -22.80 -18.82
N TYR A 152 7.05 -23.11 -18.47
CA TYR A 152 7.70 -22.49 -17.31
C TYR A 152 7.95 -20.99 -17.49
N LEU A 153 8.31 -20.55 -18.70
CA LEU A 153 8.46 -19.12 -19.00
C LEU A 153 7.12 -18.38 -18.80
N PHE A 154 6.01 -18.94 -19.28
CA PHE A 154 4.70 -18.35 -19.06
C PHE A 154 4.27 -18.36 -17.59
N ILE A 155 4.49 -19.46 -16.85
CA ILE A 155 4.23 -19.50 -15.41
C ILE A 155 5.04 -18.45 -14.66
N MET A 156 6.30 -18.25 -15.01
CA MET A 156 7.15 -17.21 -14.42
C MET A 156 6.59 -15.82 -14.69
N VAL A 157 6.18 -15.53 -15.94
CA VAL A 157 5.56 -14.25 -16.31
C VAL A 157 4.25 -14.03 -15.55
N ILE A 158 3.38 -15.05 -15.46
CA ILE A 158 2.12 -14.97 -14.71
C ILE A 158 2.40 -14.68 -13.24
N ASN A 159 3.31 -15.42 -12.59
CA ASN A 159 3.65 -15.23 -11.18
C ASN A 159 4.33 -13.89 -10.91
N PHE A 160 5.10 -13.35 -11.87
CA PHE A 160 5.76 -12.05 -11.73
C PHE A 160 4.80 -10.88 -11.88
N ILE A 161 3.83 -10.97 -12.81
CA ILE A 161 2.87 -9.91 -13.07
C ILE A 161 1.74 -9.93 -12.04
N SER A 162 1.33 -11.11 -11.57
CA SER A 162 0.37 -11.26 -10.48
C SER A 162 0.96 -10.67 -9.19
N PRO A 163 0.49 -9.50 -8.72
CA PRO A 163 1.08 -8.86 -7.56
C PRO A 163 0.93 -9.79 -6.35
N PRO A 164 1.98 -9.94 -5.50
CA PRO A 164 1.84 -10.68 -4.27
C PRO A 164 0.72 -10.03 -3.46
N GLN A 165 -0.39 -10.73 -3.30
CA GLN A 165 -1.46 -10.24 -2.45
C GLN A 165 -0.91 -10.32 -1.03
N HIS A 166 -0.62 -9.14 -0.44
CA HIS A 166 -0.27 -9.08 0.96
C HIS A 166 -1.32 -9.85 1.74
N PRO A 167 -0.92 -10.78 2.63
CA PRO A 167 -1.86 -11.52 3.44
C PRO A 167 -2.81 -10.51 4.03
N HIS A 168 -4.11 -10.71 3.77
CA HIS A 168 -5.14 -9.85 4.32
C HIS A 168 -4.88 -9.79 5.82
N LEU A 169 -4.33 -8.66 6.29
CA LEU A 169 -4.20 -8.41 7.72
C LEU A 169 -5.60 -8.66 8.25
N PRO A 170 -5.77 -9.58 9.23
CA PRO A 170 -7.09 -9.88 9.76
C PRO A 170 -7.75 -8.53 10.06
N PRO A 171 -9.03 -8.35 9.66
CA PRO A 171 -9.72 -7.09 9.90
C PRO A 171 -9.45 -6.73 11.36
N PRO A 172 -8.99 -5.50 11.66
CA PRO A 172 -8.55 -5.15 13.01
C PRO A 172 -9.64 -5.62 13.94
N THR A 173 -9.33 -6.66 14.72
CA THR A 173 -10.26 -7.27 15.66
C THR A 173 -10.86 -6.10 16.38
N HIS A 174 -12.19 -5.95 16.33
CA HIS A 174 -12.89 -4.83 16.96
C HIS A 174 -12.35 -4.73 18.38
N VAL A 175 -11.37 -3.84 18.60
CA VAL A 175 -10.97 -3.41 19.92
C VAL A 175 -12.23 -2.73 20.34
N THR A 176 -13.00 -3.46 21.15
CA THR A 176 -14.22 -2.95 21.73
C THR A 176 -13.73 -1.74 22.47
N GLU A 177 -13.98 -0.54 21.93
CA GLU A 177 -13.65 0.69 22.64
C GLU A 177 -14.29 0.49 24.01
N PRO A 178 -13.50 0.47 25.10
CA PRO A 178 -14.06 0.30 26.42
C PRO A 178 -15.14 1.37 26.52
N GLN A 179 -16.39 0.95 26.68
CA GLN A 179 -17.48 1.87 26.92
C GLN A 179 -17.11 2.59 28.21
N ILE A 180 -16.57 3.80 28.07
CA ILE A 180 -16.36 4.70 29.18
C ILE A 180 -17.78 5.08 29.59
N ILE A 181 -18.32 4.35 30.54
CA ILE A 181 -19.47 4.79 31.32
C ILE A 181 -18.99 6.07 31.99
N ILE A 182 -19.35 7.21 31.44
CA ILE A 182 -19.17 8.51 32.06
C ILE A 182 -20.13 8.53 33.24
N LYS A 183 -19.70 7.93 34.35
CA LYS A 183 -20.20 8.29 35.67
C LYS A 183 -19.65 9.68 35.91
N GLU A 184 -20.52 10.68 36.07
CA GLU A 184 -20.11 12.02 36.45
C GLU A 184 -19.31 11.92 37.76
N VAL A 185 -17.99 12.06 37.64
CA VAL A 185 -17.08 12.01 38.77
C VAL A 185 -17.19 13.36 39.48
N PRO A 186 -17.51 13.39 40.78
CA PRO A 186 -17.47 14.60 41.60
C PRO A 186 -16.10 15.27 41.47
N LYS A 187 -16.09 16.60 41.29
CA LYS A 187 -14.91 17.43 41.00
C LYS A 187 -13.81 17.47 42.08
N GLU A 188 -13.86 16.59 43.08
CA GLU A 188 -12.93 16.59 44.21
C GLU A 188 -11.90 15.45 44.20
N VAL A 189 -11.94 14.54 43.22
CA VAL A 189 -10.93 13.47 43.08
C VAL A 189 -10.14 13.61 41.77
N ILE A 190 -9.56 14.79 41.55
CA ILE A 190 -8.53 15.02 40.53
C ILE A 190 -7.26 15.53 41.22
N ARG A 191 -6.81 14.80 42.25
CA ARG A 191 -5.43 14.94 42.78
C ARG A 191 -4.73 13.61 43.04
N GLU A 192 -5.39 12.47 42.87
CA GLU A 192 -4.85 11.17 43.30
C GLU A 192 -4.70 10.10 42.21
N ILE A 193 -4.73 10.48 40.93
CA ILE A 193 -4.39 9.58 39.82
C ILE A 193 -3.33 10.24 38.93
N ILE A 194 -2.21 10.63 39.54
CA ILE A 194 -0.91 10.71 38.86
C ILE A 194 -0.07 9.60 39.47
N LYS A 195 -0.47 8.34 39.22
CA LYS A 195 0.46 7.23 39.36
C LYS A 195 1.47 7.37 38.23
N GLU A 196 2.72 7.48 38.62
CA GLU A 196 3.92 7.55 37.79
C GLU A 196 3.80 6.58 36.60
N VAL A 197 3.53 7.12 35.41
CA VAL A 197 3.75 6.35 34.19
C VAL A 197 5.25 6.05 34.16
N PRO A 198 5.68 4.78 34.13
CA PRO A 198 7.08 4.44 34.21
C PRO A 198 7.83 5.18 33.10
N ALA A 199 8.91 5.88 33.46
CA ALA A 199 9.68 6.73 32.55
C ALA A 199 10.09 5.99 31.24
N LYS A 200 10.25 4.67 31.31
CA LYS A 200 10.58 3.78 30.18
C LYS A 200 9.52 3.77 29.07
N GLU A 201 8.22 3.80 29.41
CA GLU A 201 7.14 3.80 28.41
C GLU A 201 7.07 5.15 27.66
N THR A 202 7.45 6.22 28.37
CA THR A 202 7.48 7.59 27.85
C THR A 202 8.62 7.78 26.84
N VAL A 203 9.78 7.17 27.10
CA VAL A 203 10.98 7.18 26.24
C VAL A 203 10.76 6.45 24.92
N GLN A 204 10.25 5.21 24.97
CA GLN A 204 10.02 4.42 23.75
C GLN A 204 9.01 5.12 22.84
N THR A 205 7.95 5.67 23.43
CA THR A 205 6.95 6.44 22.71
C THR A 205 7.57 7.65 21.99
N LEU A 206 8.49 8.37 22.64
CA LEU A 206 9.16 9.54 22.05
C LEU A 206 10.03 9.17 20.85
N GLU A 207 10.82 8.10 20.97
CA GLU A 207 11.67 7.60 19.89
C GLU A 207 10.84 7.26 18.64
N ASP A 208 9.76 6.50 18.82
CA ASP A 208 8.91 6.05 17.72
C ASP A 208 8.19 7.24 17.05
N LYS A 209 7.75 8.24 17.82
CA LYS A 209 7.19 9.48 17.26
C LYS A 209 8.23 10.24 16.44
N CYS A 210 9.46 10.39 16.93
CA CYS A 210 10.52 11.10 16.21
C CYS A 210 10.89 10.40 14.89
N LYS A 211 10.96 9.06 14.88
CA LYS A 211 11.18 8.26 13.66
C LYS A 211 10.05 8.49 12.65
N ALA A 212 8.79 8.42 13.09
CA ALA A 212 7.63 8.64 12.24
C ALA A 212 7.64 10.04 11.62
N ILE A 213 7.94 11.08 12.41
CA ILE A 213 8.08 12.46 11.93
C ILE A 213 9.13 12.55 10.81
N ASN A 214 10.33 12.00 11.02
CA ASN A 214 11.40 12.00 10.01
C ASN A 214 11.00 11.24 8.74
N GLN A 215 10.26 10.14 8.87
CA GLN A 215 9.78 9.36 7.73
C GLN A 215 8.81 10.17 6.87
N VAL A 216 7.86 10.87 7.50
CA VAL A 216 6.91 11.79 6.83
C VAL A 216 7.68 12.92 6.12
N ILE A 217 8.63 13.56 6.79
CA ILE A 217 9.50 14.58 6.18
C ILE A 217 10.21 14.04 4.94
N GLY A 218 10.74 12.82 5.01
CA GLY A 218 11.41 12.14 3.90
C GLY A 218 10.51 11.88 2.69
N ARG A 219 9.26 11.47 2.93
CA ARG A 219 8.28 11.18 1.86
C ARG A 219 7.74 12.44 1.20
N VAL A 220 7.43 13.47 2.00
CA VAL A 220 6.88 14.74 1.52
C VAL A 220 7.95 15.55 0.79
N TYR A 221 9.12 15.77 1.39
CA TYR A 221 10.19 16.60 0.81
C TYR A 221 11.25 15.79 0.04
N ARG A 222 10.83 14.82 -0.78
CA ARG A 222 11.71 13.96 -1.59
C ARG A 222 12.33 14.67 -2.81
N LYS A 223 13.42 14.12 -3.37
CA LYS A 223 14.10 14.69 -4.56
C LYS A 223 13.17 14.90 -5.76
N ARG A 224 12.22 13.97 -6.00
CA ARG A 224 11.25 14.06 -7.11
C ARG A 224 10.30 15.26 -7.02
N VAL A 225 10.12 15.85 -5.85
CA VAL A 225 9.32 17.07 -5.63
C VAL A 225 10.19 18.31 -5.45
N GLY A 226 11.50 18.23 -5.73
CA GLY A 226 12.45 19.33 -5.58
C GLY A 226 13.07 19.46 -4.18
N GLY A 227 12.76 18.57 -3.25
CA GLY A 227 13.35 18.59 -1.91
C GLY A 227 14.80 18.08 -1.89
N THR A 228 15.72 18.89 -1.37
CA THR A 228 17.14 18.51 -1.23
C THR A 228 17.41 17.83 0.12
N LYS A 229 18.59 17.18 0.25
CA LYS A 229 19.02 16.60 1.53
C LYS A 229 19.20 17.70 2.59
N ALA A 230 19.85 18.81 2.22
CA ALA A 230 20.06 19.97 3.09
C ALA A 230 18.75 20.59 3.60
N MET A 231 17.74 20.71 2.74
CA MET A 231 16.41 21.19 3.15
C MET A 231 15.78 20.29 4.21
N ARG A 232 15.85 18.96 4.02
CA ARG A 232 15.32 17.99 4.99
C ARG A 232 16.11 18.02 6.29
N GLU A 233 17.44 18.13 6.24
CA GLU A 233 18.30 18.20 7.43
C GLU A 233 17.99 19.43 8.31
N LYS A 234 17.52 20.54 7.75
CA LYS A 234 17.08 21.72 8.52
C LYS A 234 15.87 21.44 9.43
N ILE A 235 14.99 20.52 9.06
CA ILE A 235 13.75 20.22 9.81
C ILE A 235 13.70 18.81 10.41
N ASN A 236 14.57 17.90 9.96
CA ASN A 236 14.68 16.57 10.52
C ASN A 236 15.19 16.61 11.96
N ILE A 237 14.75 15.62 12.73
CA ILE A 237 15.27 15.35 14.06
C ILE A 237 16.50 14.44 13.91
N PRO A 238 17.70 14.85 14.33
CA PRO A 238 18.90 14.02 14.21
C PRO A 238 18.72 12.65 14.90
N ARG A 239 19.12 11.58 14.22
CA ARG A 239 18.98 10.21 14.75
C ARG A 239 19.68 9.99 16.09
N ALA A 240 20.83 10.65 16.27
CA ALA A 240 21.56 10.61 17.54
C ALA A 240 20.73 11.15 18.72
N TRP A 241 19.80 12.08 18.49
CA TRP A 241 19.03 12.69 19.57
C TRP A 241 17.99 11.73 20.12
N TYR A 242 17.13 11.15 19.27
CA TYR A 242 16.10 10.24 19.78
C TYR A 242 16.64 8.87 20.19
N ASN A 243 17.75 8.41 19.60
CA ASN A 243 18.42 7.18 20.04
C ASN A 243 19.06 7.33 21.44
N ALA A 244 19.43 8.54 21.85
CA ALA A 244 20.03 8.76 23.15
C ALA A 244 19.05 8.49 24.30
N PHE A 245 17.74 8.66 24.08
CA PHE A 245 16.74 8.38 25.11
C PHE A 245 16.64 6.90 25.49
N SER A 246 17.06 5.97 24.61
CA SER A 246 17.08 4.53 24.92
C SER A 246 18.03 4.14 26.07
N LYS A 247 18.95 5.02 26.47
CA LYS A 247 20.04 4.74 27.41
C LYS A 247 19.74 5.23 28.84
N ASP A 248 18.60 4.87 29.43
CA ASP A 248 18.20 5.03 30.86
C ASP A 248 18.40 6.42 31.55
N GLN A 249 19.05 7.40 30.93
CA GLN A 249 19.32 8.75 31.44
C GLN A 249 18.77 9.77 30.44
N ILE A 250 17.80 10.55 30.92
CA ILE A 250 17.19 11.61 30.15
C ILE A 250 18.09 12.86 30.21
N ASP A 251 18.73 13.20 29.10
CA ASP A 251 19.46 14.47 28.97
C ASP A 251 18.46 15.63 28.77
N PHE A 252 18.29 16.45 29.81
CA PHE A 252 17.41 17.63 29.77
C PHE A 252 17.81 18.66 28.70
N ASN A 253 19.10 18.81 28.40
CA ASN A 253 19.55 19.71 27.33
C ASN A 253 19.15 19.16 25.96
N LEU A 254 19.18 17.84 25.80
CA LEU A 254 18.71 17.17 24.59
C LEU A 254 17.20 17.30 24.42
N LEU A 255 16.42 17.17 25.50
CA LEU A 255 14.98 17.41 25.47
C LEU A 255 14.64 18.85 25.04
N LYS A 256 15.35 19.86 25.57
CA LYS A 256 15.17 21.25 25.15
C LYS A 256 15.47 21.44 23.65
N LYS A 257 16.58 20.88 23.17
CA LYS A 257 16.93 20.89 21.73
C LYS A 257 15.87 20.20 20.87
N LEU A 258 15.33 19.08 21.35
CA LEU A 258 14.27 18.35 20.65
C LEU A 258 12.97 19.16 20.61
N LEU A 259 12.57 19.76 21.73
CA LEU A 259 11.40 20.62 21.80
C LEU A 259 11.51 21.83 20.87
N GLU A 260 12.67 22.49 20.86
CA GLU A 260 12.97 23.58 19.93
C GLU A 260 12.86 23.10 18.47
N ARG A 261 13.43 21.93 18.14
CA ARG A 261 13.34 21.35 16.79
C ARG A 261 11.91 21.01 16.38
N LEU A 262 11.11 20.42 17.28
CA LEU A 262 9.69 20.14 17.04
C LEU A 262 8.91 21.45 16.82
N SER A 263 9.25 22.51 17.55
CA SER A 263 8.63 23.83 17.38
C SER A 263 8.92 24.45 16.00
N MET A 264 10.06 24.10 15.36
CA MET A 264 10.37 24.57 14.00
C MET A 264 9.36 24.07 12.96
N LEU A 265 8.68 22.95 13.18
CA LEU A 265 7.64 22.45 12.27
C LEU A 265 6.42 23.38 12.22
N ASN A 266 6.23 24.24 13.22
CA ASN A 266 5.17 25.26 13.23
C ASN A 266 5.59 26.57 12.52
N LYS A 267 6.85 26.72 12.13
CA LYS A 267 7.34 27.88 11.37
C LYS A 267 6.95 27.77 9.89
N LYS A 268 6.93 28.90 9.18
CA LYS A 268 6.62 28.93 7.75
C LYS A 268 7.78 28.37 6.93
N GLU A 269 7.49 27.76 5.79
CA GLU A 269 8.52 27.21 4.89
C GLU A 269 9.57 28.28 4.50
N LYS A 270 9.10 29.51 4.19
CA LYS A 270 9.98 30.63 3.82
C LYS A 270 10.92 31.08 4.95
N GLU A 271 10.52 30.89 6.20
CA GLU A 271 11.34 31.27 7.37
C GLU A 271 12.50 30.30 7.58
N ILE A 272 12.32 29.01 7.24
CA ILE A 272 13.34 27.98 7.41
C ILE A 272 14.25 27.85 6.18
N TRP A 273 13.68 27.94 4.99
CA TRP A 273 14.39 27.67 3.73
C TRP A 273 14.74 28.91 2.92
N THR A 274 14.34 30.10 3.38
CA THR A 274 14.56 31.39 2.71
C THR A 274 14.14 31.36 1.25
N THR A 275 15.03 31.06 0.30
CA THR A 275 14.75 30.98 -1.14
C THR A 275 14.59 29.55 -1.66
N GLU A 276 15.10 28.53 -0.96
CA GLU A 276 15.10 27.13 -1.41
C GLU A 276 13.68 26.56 -1.55
N HIS A 277 12.70 27.09 -0.81
CA HIS A 277 11.29 26.66 -0.89
C HIS A 277 10.69 26.84 -2.31
N LYS A 278 11.26 27.73 -3.14
CA LYS A 278 10.82 27.93 -4.53
C LYS A 278 11.13 26.73 -5.43
N ALA A 279 12.09 25.89 -5.05
CA ALA A 279 12.45 24.69 -5.80
C ALA A 279 11.42 23.56 -5.64
N LEU A 280 10.57 23.62 -4.61
CA LEU A 280 9.57 22.58 -4.31
C LEU A 280 8.39 22.64 -5.30
N LYS A 281 8.15 21.52 -5.99
CA LYS A 281 7.13 21.35 -7.03
C LYS A 281 6.16 20.22 -6.65
N LYS A 282 4.93 20.26 -7.17
CA LYS A 282 3.92 19.18 -7.00
C LYS A 282 3.55 18.86 -5.54
N LEU A 283 3.60 19.86 -4.66
CA LEU A 283 3.07 19.79 -3.30
C LEU A 283 1.83 20.68 -3.20
N LYS A 284 0.82 20.23 -2.45
CA LYS A 284 -0.33 21.05 -2.05
C LYS A 284 0.12 22.02 -0.96
N ARG A 285 0.52 23.23 -1.35
CA ARG A 285 1.01 24.31 -0.49
C ARG A 285 0.94 25.67 -1.20
N ASN A 286 1.07 26.76 -0.47
CA ASN A 286 1.33 28.09 -1.03
C ASN A 286 2.76 28.15 -1.62
N LYS A 287 2.87 28.51 -2.90
CA LYS A 287 4.14 28.62 -3.64
C LYS A 287 5.13 29.62 -3.03
N GLU A 288 4.63 30.65 -2.35
CA GLU A 288 5.41 31.68 -1.64
C GLU A 288 6.01 31.18 -0.32
N GLY A 289 5.75 29.93 0.07
CA GLY A 289 6.25 29.35 1.32
C GLY A 289 5.61 29.96 2.58
N ASN A 290 4.40 30.50 2.45
CA ASN A 290 3.65 31.10 3.55
C ASN A 290 2.98 30.07 4.48
N ASP A 291 2.88 28.82 4.03
CA ASP A 291 2.30 27.74 4.84
C ASP A 291 3.29 27.27 5.91
N ARG A 292 2.75 26.81 7.04
CA ARG A 292 3.53 26.14 8.09
C ARG A 292 3.98 24.77 7.59
N ILE A 293 5.21 24.38 7.94
CA ILE A 293 5.75 23.07 7.53
C ILE A 293 4.83 21.93 7.97
N LEU A 294 4.32 21.95 9.20
CA LEU A 294 3.39 20.94 9.72
C LEU A 294 2.11 20.83 8.87
N THR A 295 1.56 21.95 8.42
CA THR A 295 0.37 21.98 7.54
C THR A 295 0.68 21.37 6.17
N VAL A 296 1.85 21.66 5.61
CA VAL A 296 2.30 21.07 4.34
C VAL A 296 2.50 19.56 4.50
N LEU A 297 3.12 19.10 5.58
CA LEU A 297 3.29 17.67 5.87
C LEU A 297 1.93 16.96 5.95
N LYS A 298 0.99 17.50 6.74
CA LYS A 298 -0.36 16.94 6.91
C LYS A 298 -1.14 16.84 5.59
N THR A 299 -1.01 17.84 4.73
CA THR A 299 -1.81 17.91 3.49
C THR A 299 -1.28 16.98 2.40
N ASN A 300 -0.01 16.55 2.50
CA ASN A 300 0.70 15.80 1.46
C ASN A 300 1.08 14.37 1.86
N ASP A 301 0.73 13.93 3.08
CA ASP A 301 0.97 12.58 3.59
C ASP A 301 -0.24 12.11 4.41
N GLU A 302 -0.55 10.81 4.36
CA GLU A 302 -1.72 10.24 5.05
C GLU A 302 -1.46 9.95 6.53
N ASP A 303 -0.20 9.91 6.95
CA ASP A 303 0.15 9.66 8.35
C ASP A 303 -0.34 10.80 9.26
N PRO A 304 -0.77 10.50 10.50
CA PRO A 304 -1.28 11.50 11.45
C PRO A 304 -0.15 12.31 12.10
N ILE A 305 0.60 13.06 11.29
CA ILE A 305 1.79 13.83 11.69
C ILE A 305 1.52 14.83 12.82
N GLU A 306 0.34 15.47 12.83
CA GLU A 306 -0.06 16.36 13.93
C GLU A 306 -0.12 15.64 15.27
N LYS A 307 -0.65 14.41 15.30
CA LYS A 307 -0.69 13.59 16.52
C LYS A 307 0.72 13.21 16.97
N TYR A 308 1.62 12.90 16.02
CA TYR A 308 3.01 12.57 16.35
C TYR A 308 3.75 13.75 16.96
N VAL A 309 3.64 14.94 16.35
CA VAL A 309 4.29 16.16 16.84
C VAL A 309 3.70 16.58 18.19
N ALA A 310 2.37 16.62 18.33
CA ALA A 310 1.72 16.99 19.59
C ALA A 310 2.08 16.02 20.73
N SER A 311 2.07 14.70 20.45
CA SER A 311 2.47 13.69 21.42
C SER A 311 3.94 13.82 21.83
N ALA A 312 4.85 14.07 20.87
CA ALA A 312 6.26 14.26 21.17
C ALA A 312 6.50 15.53 22.02
N ILE A 313 5.82 16.64 21.71
CA ILE A 313 5.88 17.88 22.50
C ILE A 313 5.37 17.64 23.92
N ALA A 314 4.20 17.01 24.08
CA ALA A 314 3.62 16.73 25.38
C ALA A 314 4.53 15.85 26.25
N VAL A 315 5.20 14.86 25.64
CA VAL A 315 6.19 14.03 26.32
C VAL A 315 7.40 14.86 26.76
N CYS A 316 7.96 15.69 25.87
CA CYS A 316 9.08 16.58 26.21
C CYS A 316 8.71 17.54 27.34
N GLU A 317 7.55 18.19 27.28
CA GLU A 317 7.09 19.12 28.30
C GLU A 317 6.83 18.43 29.64
N LYS A 318 6.28 17.21 29.62
CA LYS A 318 6.09 16.41 30.84
C LYS A 318 7.42 16.00 31.46
N ALA A 319 8.41 15.63 30.65
CA ALA A 319 9.74 15.22 31.14
C ALA A 319 10.60 16.40 31.61
N LEU A 320 10.28 17.63 31.21
CA LEU A 320 10.96 18.86 31.65
C LEU A 320 10.39 19.46 32.95
N LYS A 321 9.21 19.01 33.38
CA LYS A 321 8.57 19.44 34.64
C LYS A 321 9.06 18.62 35.81
#